data_AF-A0A1A6C882-F1
#
_entry.id   AF-A0A1A6C882-F1
#
_cell.length_a   1.000
_cell.length_b   1.000
_cell.length_c   1.000
_cell.angle_alpha   90.00
_cell.angle_beta   90.00
_cell.angle_gamma   90.00
#
_symmetry.space_group_name_H-M   'P 1'
#
loop_
_entity.id
_entity.type
_entity.pdbx_description
1 polymer ?
#
loop_
_entity_poly.entity_id
_entity_poly.type
_entity_poly.pdbx_seq_one_letter_code
_entity_poly.pdbx_strand_id
1 'polypeptide(L)' 'MSRYTATISHHSVSNARQIKIDGTLLQAKRAASREFGDGFIAHTIVILDERGEVVAARKIGENRWH' A
#
# COMPACT_ATOMS: atom_id res chain seq x y z
N MET A 1 -17.05 -2.80 -8.35
CA MET A 1 -15.59 -2.97 -8.39
C MET A 1 -14.98 -1.62 -8.07
N SER A 2 -13.96 -1.57 -7.20
CA SER A 2 -13.32 -0.32 -6.80
C SER A 2 -11.87 -0.32 -7.23
N ARG A 3 -11.35 0.84 -7.63
CA ARG A 3 -9.94 1.01 -7.97
C ARG A 3 -9.18 1.46 -6.73
N TYR A 4 -8.08 0.77 -6.45
CA TYR A 4 -7.17 1.11 -5.36
C TYR A 4 -5.78 1.37 -5.92
N THR A 5 -5.04 2.27 -5.27
CA THR A 5 -3.64 2.54 -5.57
C THR A 5 -2.81 2.19 -4.35
N ALA A 6 -1.85 1.28 -4.46
CA ALA A 6 -0.94 0.97 -3.36
C ALA A 6 0.42 1.61 -3.61
N THR A 7 1.00 2.19 -2.56
CA THR A 7 2.33 2.80 -2.59
C THR A 7 3.04 2.66 -1.25
N ILE A 8 4.32 2.98 -1.20
CA ILE A 8 5.09 3.05 0.05
C ILE A 8 5.28 4.51 0.45
N SER A 9 5.07 4.80 1.73
CA SER A 9 5.34 6.10 2.34
C SER A 9 6.48 5.95 3.34
N HIS A 10 7.51 6.76 3.15
CA HIS A 10 8.62 6.92 4.07
C HIS A 10 9.15 8.34 3.94
N HIS A 11 9.59 8.93 5.05
CA HIS A 11 10.06 10.32 5.10
C HIS A 11 11.23 10.62 4.14
N SER A 12 11.94 9.58 3.67
CA SER A 12 13.06 9.69 2.73
C SER A 12 12.68 9.41 1.27
N VAL A 13 11.43 9.01 0.97
CA VAL A 13 11.02 8.60 -0.38
C VAL A 13 10.07 9.65 -0.97
N SER A 14 10.63 10.57 -1.74
CA SER A 14 9.86 11.60 -2.46
C SER A 14 9.08 11.04 -3.65
N ASN A 15 9.47 9.86 -4.18
CA ASN A 15 8.82 9.25 -5.33
C ASN A 15 8.81 7.72 -5.20
N ALA A 16 7.75 7.22 -4.55
CA ALA A 16 7.54 5.80 -4.35
C ALA A 16 6.85 5.17 -5.55
N ARG A 17 7.20 3.91 -5.84
CA ARG A 17 6.50 3.13 -6.87
C ARG A 17 5.02 3.00 -6.48
N GLN A 18 4.13 3.24 -7.43
CA GLN A 18 2.68 3.10 -7.27
C GLN A 18 2.18 1.95 -8.13
N ILE A 19 1.33 1.11 -7.57
CA ILE A 19 0.63 0.06 -8.31
C ILE A 19 -0.88 0.30 -8.26
N LYS A 20 -1.55 0.08 -9.39
CA LYS A 20 -3.01 0.17 -9.49
C LYS A 20 -3.60 -1.22 -9.40
N ILE A 21 -4.60 -1.38 -8.53
CA ILE A 21 -5.30 -2.64 -8.30
C ILE A 21 -6.80 -2.40 -8.50
N ASP A 22 -7.38 -3.03 -9.51
CA ASP A 22 -8.82 -3.04 -9.72
C ASP A 22 -9.41 -4.27 -8.99
N GLY A 23 -10.30 -4.06 -8.02
CA GLY A 23 -10.91 -5.18 -7.28
C GLY A 23 -11.47 -4.80 -5.92
N THR A 24 -11.13 -5.60 -4.91
CA THR A 24 -11.55 -5.43 -3.50
C THR A 24 -10.39 -4.95 -2.64
N LEU A 25 -10.68 -4.31 -1.50
CA LEU A 25 -9.66 -3.89 -0.53
C LEU A 25 -8.79 -5.06 -0.06
N LEU A 26 -9.36 -6.26 0.09
CA LEU A 26 -8.62 -7.46 0.46
C LEU A 26 -7.58 -7.86 -0.61
N GLN A 27 -7.97 -7.80 -1.90
CA GLN A 27 -7.04 -8.04 -3.00
C GLN A 27 -5.96 -6.97 -3.05
N ALA A 28 -6.31 -5.70 -2.82
CA ALA A 28 -5.35 -4.61 -2.74
C ALA A 28 -4.32 -4.82 -1.62
N LYS A 29 -4.76 -5.22 -0.41
CA LYS A 29 -3.87 -5.57 0.71
C LYS A 29 -2.91 -6.71 0.38
N ARG A 30 -3.40 -7.76 -0.30
CA ARG A 30 -2.57 -8.90 -0.72
C ARG A 30 -1.55 -8.49 -1.79
N ALA A 31 -1.99 -7.76 -2.82
CA ALA A 31 -1.11 -7.27 -3.87
C ALA A 31 -0.03 -6.33 -3.32
N ALA A 32 -0.42 -5.39 -2.45
CA ALA A 32 0.51 -4.47 -1.82
C ALA A 32 1.52 -5.17 -0.90
N SER A 33 1.08 -6.18 -0.14
CA SER A 33 2.00 -7.00 0.68
C SER A 33 2.97 -7.80 -0.17
N ARG A 34 2.55 -8.28 -1.35
CA ARG A 34 3.42 -9.03 -2.26
C ARG A 34 4.44 -8.13 -2.96
N GLU A 35 4.03 -6.95 -3.38
CA GLU A 35 4.91 -6.02 -4.12
C GLU A 35 5.89 -5.29 -3.21
N PHE A 36 5.42 -4.86 -2.03
CA PHE A 36 6.19 -3.97 -1.13
C PHE A 36 6.58 -4.63 0.19
N GLY A 37 6.10 -5.84 0.49
CA GLY A 37 6.38 -6.52 1.76
C GLY A 37 7.80 -7.08 1.89
N ASP A 38 8.60 -7.03 0.82
CA ASP A 38 9.99 -7.48 0.80
C ASP A 38 10.93 -6.31 0.44
N GLY A 39 12.12 -6.27 1.04
CA GLY A 39 13.17 -5.28 0.73
C GLY A 39 12.99 -3.85 1.31
N PHE A 40 11.82 -3.49 1.84
CA PHE A 40 11.52 -2.13 2.32
C PHE A 40 11.32 -2.05 3.85
N ILE A 41 12.27 -2.61 4.62
CA ILE A 41 12.23 -2.56 6.10
C ILE A 41 12.05 -1.09 6.56
N ALA A 42 11.17 -0.88 7.55
CA ALA A 42 10.77 0.42 8.11
C ALA A 42 9.90 1.35 7.23
N HIS A 43 9.45 0.91 6.05
CA HIS A 43 8.50 1.69 5.23
C HIS A 43 7.04 1.38 5.60
N THR A 44 6.14 2.32 5.30
CA THR A 44 4.69 2.12 5.49
C THR A 44 4.02 1.91 4.14
N ILE A 45 3.38 0.77 3.93
CA ILE A 45 2.52 0.54 2.78
C ILE A 45 1.21 1.30 2.99
N VAL A 46 0.79 2.04 1.99
CA VAL A 46 -0.43 2.85 2.01
C VAL A 46 -1.29 2.45 0.82
N ILE A 47 -2.57 2.22 1.06
CA ILE A 47 -3.58 1.96 0.04
C ILE A 47 -4.49 3.17 -0.03
N LEU A 48 -4.59 3.72 -1.22
CA LEU A 48 -5.42 4.85 -1.58
C LEU A 48 -6.64 4.34 -2.36
N ASP A 49 -7.78 4.98 -2.20
CA ASP A 49 -8.93 4.78 -3.08
C ASP A 49 -8.80 5.57 -4.40
N GLU A 50 -9.87 5.57 -5.18
CA GLU A 50 -9.96 6.30 -6.45
C GLU A 50 -9.92 7.83 -6.30
N ARG A 51 -10.18 8.35 -5.11
CA ARG A 51 -10.12 9.79 -4.77
C ARG A 51 -8.74 10.19 -4.24
N GLY A 52 -7.86 9.23 -4.01
CA GLY A 52 -6.55 9.45 -3.41
C GLY A 52 -6.59 9.48 -1.88
N GLU A 53 -7.69 9.01 -1.26
CA GLU A 53 -7.83 8.95 0.19
C GLU A 53 -7.25 7.65 0.75
N VAL A 54 -6.53 7.73 1.87
CA VAL A 54 -5.94 6.56 2.52
C VAL A 54 -7.05 5.71 3.15
N VAL A 55 -7.26 4.51 2.60
CA VAL A 55 -8.25 3.55 3.10
C VAL A 55 -7.64 2.44 3.93
N ALA A 56 -6.33 2.21 3.83
CA ALA A 56 -5.60 1.29 4.69
C ALA A 56 -4.11 1.61 4.69
N ALA A 57 -3.44 1.40 5.82
CA ALA A 57 -2.00 1.48 5.94
C ALA A 57 -1.42 0.29 6.70
N ARG A 58 -0.17 -0.06 6.45
CA ARG A 58 0.55 -1.10 7.19
C ARG A 58 2.03 -0.82 7.19
N LYS A 59 2.65 -0.84 8.37
CA LYS A 59 4.11 -0.79 8.46
C LYS A 59 4.72 -2.14 8.09
N ILE A 60 5.77 -2.12 7.27
CA ILE A 60 6.48 -3.34 6.88
C ILE A 60 7.24 -3.87 8.10
N GLY A 61 7.02 -5.14 8.41
CA GLY A 61 7.44 -5.79 9.66
C GLY A 61 6.33 -5.90 10.71
N GLU A 62 5.26 -5.11 10.62
CA GLU A 62 4.07 -5.30 11.43
C GLU A 62 3.10 -6.24 10.72
N ASN A 63 2.38 -7.08 11.48
CA ASN A 63 1.44 -8.04 10.90
C ASN A 63 0.03 -7.48 10.72
N ARG A 64 -0.21 -6.24 11.15
CA ARG A 64 -1.55 -5.62 11.21
C ARG A 64 -1.69 -4.48 10.21
N TRP A 65 -2.88 -4.37 9.63
CA TRP A 65 -3.32 -3.22 8.84
C TRP A 65 -4.11 -2.26 9.74
N HIS A 66 -3.86 -0.96 9.57
CA HIS A 66 -4.51 0.16 10.25
C HIS A 66 -5.43 0.90 9.28
#